data_AF-A0A380AV11-F1
#
_entry.id   AF-A0A380AV11-F1
#
_cell.length_a   1.000
_cell.length_b   1.000
_cell.length_c   1.000
_cell.angle_alpha   90.00
_cell.angle_beta   90.00
_cell.angle_gamma   90.00
#
_symmetry.space_group_name_H-M   'P 1'
#
loop_
_entity.id
_entity.type
_entity.pdbx_description
1 polymer ?
#
loop_
_entity_poly.entity_id
_entity_poly.type
_entity_poly.pdbx_seq_one_letter_code
_entity_poly.pdbx_strand_id
1 'polypeptide(L)'
;MLVHALSEDLKSLIDKLIQLKLTPVAEGLVQLSVSTVALPLIPWLASQTLFPRIYWHGRDRIEEVAAIGACKDIKFETAMSDQQLATVYQEQRALSTNQNIRYYGGVAFDRTIDSWPEFGNSRFILPRIEFRRSGNQFSLLVNLNFADNDHHSEIDNAIAAIEAIMPAKPLSPPKKIGLRGRTDTPNFTRWKTLVEQVIEPKFNQDTPKVVLSRLTQFDVNEPVDPWMVLACWQGRNPNSFQFGFQFSPEHTFISCSPERLFRRNQQELFTEALAGTTIRGLSQEEDIALANALLEDNKNSVENQLVRSHIVNMLTPLSRYVGADELATIFKLNHIQHLHRAIHAELKTGVNDFQLLQALHPTPAVGGLPRHSAMSFIRQQEGYMRGWYAGACGYFNQYESEFSVAIRSALIEPGRINLFAGAGIIAGSDPQAEWQELENKLATIISILFEL
;
A
#
# COMPACT_ATOMS: atom_id res chain seq x y z
N MET A 1 -24.76 -14.76 18.82
CA MET A 1 -25.14 -13.36 18.53
C MET A 1 -24.50 -12.83 17.25
N LEU A 2 -23.16 -12.77 17.13
CA LEU A 2 -22.47 -12.26 15.92
C LEU A 2 -22.87 -12.94 14.60
N VAL A 3 -22.91 -14.28 14.56
CA VAL A 3 -23.31 -15.04 13.35
C VAL A 3 -24.78 -14.78 12.98
N HIS A 4 -25.64 -14.56 13.97
CA HIS A 4 -27.06 -14.32 13.75
C HIS A 4 -27.31 -12.90 13.22
N ALA A 5 -26.64 -11.89 13.80
CA ALA A 5 -26.73 -10.50 13.34
C ALA A 5 -26.24 -10.34 11.89
N LEU A 6 -25.12 -10.97 11.54
CA LEU A 6 -24.64 -10.92 10.15
C LEU A 6 -25.65 -11.55 9.18
N SER A 7 -26.30 -12.64 9.56
CA SER A 7 -27.31 -13.29 8.72
C SER A 7 -28.52 -12.37 8.42
N GLU A 8 -28.92 -11.52 9.35
CA GLU A 8 -30.01 -10.55 9.14
C GLU A 8 -29.57 -9.42 8.19
N ASP A 9 -28.34 -8.94 8.35
CA ASP A 9 -27.75 -7.91 7.49
C ASP A 9 -27.64 -8.39 6.03
N LEU A 10 -27.19 -9.64 5.82
CA LEU A 10 -27.12 -10.26 4.49
C LEU A 10 -28.51 -10.38 3.85
N LYS A 11 -29.50 -10.83 4.61
CA LYS A 11 -30.88 -10.93 4.14
C LYS A 11 -31.44 -9.56 3.74
N SER A 12 -31.20 -8.53 4.56
CA SER A 12 -31.61 -7.15 4.28
C SER A 12 -31.03 -6.64 2.95
N LEU A 13 -29.77 -6.96 2.64
CA LEU A 13 -29.17 -6.61 1.35
C LEU A 13 -29.78 -7.38 0.18
N ILE A 14 -30.07 -8.68 0.34
CA ILE A 14 -30.75 -9.49 -0.67
C ILE A 14 -32.15 -8.93 -0.96
N ASP A 15 -32.91 -8.57 0.08
CA ASP A 15 -34.25 -8.00 -0.08
C ASP A 15 -34.20 -6.66 -0.86
N LYS A 16 -33.21 -5.80 -0.56
CA LYS A 16 -32.96 -4.56 -1.33
C LYS A 16 -32.60 -4.85 -2.79
N LEU A 17 -31.79 -5.87 -3.06
CA LEU A 17 -31.41 -6.29 -4.41
C LEU A 17 -32.63 -6.80 -5.19
N ILE A 18 -33.48 -7.61 -4.57
CA ILE A 18 -34.73 -8.11 -5.18
C ILE A 18 -35.65 -6.94 -5.53
N GLN A 19 -35.79 -5.96 -4.63
CA GLN A 19 -36.58 -4.75 -4.91
C GLN A 19 -35.99 -3.94 -6.08
N LEU A 20 -34.67 -3.90 -6.20
CA LEU A 20 -33.98 -3.19 -7.29
C LEU A 20 -34.26 -3.83 -8.67
N LYS A 21 -34.57 -5.13 -8.75
CA LYS A 21 -34.99 -5.77 -10.01
C LYS A 21 -36.27 -5.16 -10.58
N LEU A 22 -37.14 -4.63 -9.72
CA LEU A 22 -38.43 -4.06 -10.11
C LEU A 22 -38.34 -2.56 -10.40
N THR A 23 -37.17 -1.94 -10.17
CA THR A 23 -37.00 -0.49 -10.24
C THR A 23 -36.00 -0.13 -11.34
N PRO A 24 -36.32 0.82 -12.24
CA PRO A 24 -35.35 1.35 -13.18
C PRO A 24 -34.19 2.02 -12.43
N VAL A 25 -32.95 1.72 -12.82
CA VAL A 25 -31.76 2.36 -12.26
C VAL A 25 -31.22 3.37 -13.27
N ALA A 26 -31.05 4.62 -12.83
CA ALA A 26 -30.54 5.70 -13.67
C ALA A 26 -29.01 5.87 -13.58
N GLU A 27 -28.37 5.32 -12.55
CA GLU A 27 -26.92 5.42 -12.32
C GLU A 27 -26.19 4.18 -12.85
N GLY A 28 -25.03 4.38 -13.48
CA GLY A 28 -24.21 3.28 -14.00
C GLY A 28 -23.55 2.46 -12.90
N LEU A 29 -23.23 3.09 -11.75
CA LEU A 29 -22.76 2.40 -10.55
C LEU A 29 -23.73 2.66 -9.40
N VAL A 30 -24.05 1.63 -8.64
CA VAL A 30 -24.92 1.72 -7.45
C VAL A 30 -24.24 1.03 -6.28
N GLN A 31 -24.38 1.57 -5.08
CA GLN A 31 -23.93 0.93 -3.85
C GLN A 31 -25.09 0.84 -2.88
N LEU A 32 -25.37 -0.38 -2.43
CA LEU A 32 -26.30 -0.65 -1.34
C LEU A 32 -25.51 -0.83 -0.06
N SER A 33 -26.05 -0.37 1.07
CA SER A 33 -25.40 -0.52 2.37
C SER A 33 -26.39 -0.87 3.48
N VAL A 34 -25.88 -1.52 4.51
CA VAL A 34 -26.53 -1.72 5.82
C VAL A 34 -25.51 -1.46 6.92
N SER A 35 -25.95 -0.85 8.02
CA SER A 35 -25.15 -0.82 9.25
C SER A 35 -25.04 -2.24 9.79
N THR A 36 -23.87 -2.64 10.27
CA THR A 36 -23.62 -3.99 10.77
C THR A 36 -22.89 -3.95 12.12
N VAL A 37 -22.62 -5.12 12.68
CA VAL A 37 -21.85 -5.28 13.91
C VAL A 37 -20.35 -5.37 13.64
N ALA A 38 -19.53 -5.15 14.67
CA ALA A 38 -18.09 -5.34 14.57
C ALA A 38 -17.75 -6.80 14.21
N LEU A 39 -16.85 -6.99 13.24
CA LEU A 39 -16.39 -8.31 12.79
C LEU A 39 -14.87 -8.35 12.74
N PRO A 40 -14.25 -9.52 13.02
CA PRO A 40 -12.81 -9.70 12.82
C PRO A 40 -12.52 -9.77 11.32
N LEU A 41 -12.11 -8.65 10.72
CA LEU A 41 -12.04 -8.49 9.26
C LEU A 41 -11.00 -9.38 8.57
N ILE A 42 -9.79 -9.55 9.13
CA ILE A 42 -8.78 -10.46 8.55
C ILE A 42 -9.25 -11.94 8.63
N PRO A 43 -9.69 -12.46 9.81
CA PRO A 43 -10.25 -13.82 9.88
C PRO A 43 -11.47 -14.05 8.97
N TRP A 44 -12.33 -13.04 8.83
CA TRP A 44 -13.43 -13.08 7.86
C TRP A 44 -12.89 -13.21 6.43
N LEU A 45 -11.98 -12.31 6.01
CA LEU A 45 -11.44 -12.28 4.65
C LEU A 45 -10.71 -13.59 4.27
N ALA A 46 -9.94 -14.14 5.21
CA ALA A 46 -9.23 -15.41 5.03
C ALA A 46 -10.17 -16.59 4.76
N SER A 47 -11.40 -16.53 5.27
CA SER A 47 -12.42 -17.60 5.14
C SER A 47 -13.16 -17.56 3.79
N GLN A 48 -13.04 -16.48 3.02
CA GLN A 48 -13.78 -16.29 1.78
C GLN A 48 -13.15 -17.06 0.62
N THR A 49 -13.95 -17.41 -0.39
CA THR A 49 -13.50 -18.09 -1.61
C THR A 49 -13.56 -17.19 -2.85
N LEU A 50 -14.32 -16.10 -2.80
CA LEU A 50 -14.43 -15.13 -3.88
C LEU A 50 -13.16 -14.27 -3.98
N PHE A 51 -12.72 -14.03 -5.21
CA PHE A 51 -11.59 -13.17 -5.55
C PHE A 51 -12.04 -12.00 -6.42
N PRO A 52 -11.34 -10.86 -6.39
CA PRO A 52 -10.17 -10.56 -5.55
C PRO A 52 -10.53 -10.46 -4.06
N ARG A 53 -9.55 -10.66 -3.18
CA ARG A 53 -9.65 -10.36 -1.74
C ARG A 53 -8.75 -9.19 -1.41
N ILE A 54 -9.30 -8.20 -0.73
CA ILE A 54 -8.63 -6.93 -0.47
C ILE A 54 -8.75 -6.63 1.02
N TYR A 55 -7.64 -6.32 1.65
CA TYR A 55 -7.59 -5.77 3.00
C TYR A 55 -6.92 -4.40 2.97
N TRP A 56 -7.48 -3.44 3.70
CA TRP A 56 -6.87 -2.14 3.92
C TRP A 56 -7.13 -1.69 5.35
N HIS A 57 -6.09 -1.26 6.05
CA HIS A 57 -6.17 -0.65 7.36
C HIS A 57 -5.26 0.57 7.36
N GLY A 58 -5.87 1.76 7.50
CA GLY A 58 -5.15 3.02 7.53
C GLY A 58 -4.26 3.12 8.76
N ARG A 59 -3.10 3.78 8.63
CA ARG A 59 -2.14 3.95 9.75
C ARG A 59 -2.73 4.62 10.98
N ASP A 60 -3.68 5.55 10.77
CA ASP A 60 -4.37 6.28 11.83
C ASP A 60 -5.46 5.44 12.53
N ARG A 61 -5.70 4.19 12.05
CA ARG A 61 -6.69 3.22 12.55
C ARG A 61 -8.15 3.66 12.53
N ILE A 62 -8.43 4.75 11.83
CA ILE A 62 -9.79 5.25 11.61
C ILE A 62 -10.51 4.33 10.61
N GLU A 63 -9.84 3.98 9.51
CA GLU A 63 -10.42 3.19 8.42
C GLU A 63 -9.86 1.76 8.40
N GLU A 64 -10.76 0.78 8.34
CA GLU A 64 -10.43 -0.63 8.10
C GLU A 64 -11.43 -1.25 7.12
N VAL A 65 -10.94 -2.02 6.15
CA VAL A 65 -11.74 -2.59 5.08
C VAL A 65 -11.30 -4.02 4.82
N ALA A 66 -12.28 -4.91 4.67
CA ALA A 66 -12.11 -6.20 4.02
C ALA A 66 -13.14 -6.32 2.90
N ALA A 67 -12.69 -6.64 1.69
CA ALA A 67 -13.55 -6.67 0.52
C ALA A 67 -13.27 -7.89 -0.35
N ILE A 68 -14.32 -8.39 -1.02
CA ILE A 68 -14.27 -9.58 -1.88
C ILE A 68 -15.01 -9.37 -3.19
N GLY A 69 -14.57 -10.07 -4.23
CA GLY A 69 -15.17 -10.00 -5.57
C GLY A 69 -14.95 -8.65 -6.25
N ALA A 70 -15.34 -8.53 -7.52
CA ALA A 70 -15.21 -7.30 -8.28
C ALA A 70 -16.46 -7.04 -9.14
N CYS A 71 -16.90 -5.77 -9.17
CA CYS A 71 -17.87 -5.26 -10.15
C CYS A 71 -17.17 -4.55 -11.31
N LYS A 72 -15.97 -4.03 -11.04
CA LYS A 72 -15.10 -3.39 -12.03
C LYS A 72 -13.65 -3.70 -11.68
N ASP A 73 -12.88 -4.09 -12.68
CA ASP A 73 -11.44 -4.32 -12.59
C ASP A 73 -10.75 -3.43 -13.61
N ILE A 74 -10.13 -2.35 -13.13
CA ILE A 74 -9.40 -1.40 -13.96
C ILE A 74 -7.94 -1.82 -13.91
N LYS A 75 -7.52 -2.66 -14.86
CA LYS A 75 -6.17 -3.20 -14.95
C LYS A 75 -5.45 -2.68 -16.19
N PHE A 76 -4.20 -2.26 -16.00
CA PHE A 76 -3.28 -1.92 -17.07
C PHE A 76 -2.01 -2.75 -16.95
N GLU A 77 -1.76 -3.59 -17.96
CA GLU A 77 -0.58 -4.46 -18.02
C GLU A 77 0.63 -3.76 -18.62
N THR A 78 0.41 -2.86 -19.58
CA THR A 78 1.47 -2.15 -20.30
C THR A 78 1.70 -0.75 -19.75
N ALA A 79 2.77 -0.11 -20.19
CA ALA A 79 3.04 1.29 -19.88
C ALA A 79 1.84 2.19 -20.25
N MET A 80 1.47 3.05 -19.30
CA MET A 80 0.34 3.96 -19.40
C MET A 80 0.75 5.34 -18.90
N SER A 81 0.31 6.39 -19.58
CA SER A 81 0.49 7.75 -19.10
C SER A 81 -0.47 8.06 -17.95
N ASP A 82 -0.05 8.95 -17.05
CA ASP A 82 -0.90 9.47 -15.98
C ASP A 82 -2.17 10.14 -16.48
N GLN A 83 -2.12 10.76 -17.65
CA GLN A 83 -3.29 11.41 -18.27
C GLN A 83 -4.34 10.38 -18.71
N GLN A 84 -3.93 9.23 -19.23
CA GLN A 84 -4.85 8.15 -19.58
C GLN A 84 -5.51 7.57 -18.33
N LEU A 85 -4.75 7.33 -17.26
CA LEU A 85 -5.29 6.88 -15.98
C LEU A 85 -6.30 7.89 -15.40
N ALA A 86 -5.96 9.18 -15.43
CA ALA A 86 -6.86 10.24 -14.99
C ALA A 86 -8.15 10.29 -15.80
N THR A 87 -8.09 10.03 -17.12
CA THR A 87 -9.28 10.01 -17.99
C THR A 87 -10.21 8.85 -17.65
N VAL A 88 -9.67 7.63 -17.59
CA VAL A 88 -10.44 6.43 -17.21
C VAL A 88 -11.07 6.62 -15.83
N TYR A 89 -10.33 7.21 -14.90
CA TYR A 89 -10.85 7.54 -13.59
C TYR A 89 -12.02 8.54 -13.61
N GLN A 90 -11.92 9.61 -14.40
CA GLN A 90 -13.00 10.60 -14.52
C GLN A 90 -14.27 9.98 -15.11
N GLU A 91 -14.12 9.12 -16.12
CA GLU A 91 -15.24 8.37 -16.71
C GLU A 91 -15.92 7.50 -15.66
N GLN A 92 -15.17 6.73 -14.87
CA GLN A 92 -15.74 5.89 -13.82
C GLN A 92 -16.45 6.69 -12.73
N ARG A 93 -15.93 7.87 -12.38
CA ARG A 93 -16.58 8.76 -11.41
C ARG A 93 -17.86 9.39 -11.92
N ALA A 94 -18.02 9.55 -13.24
CA ALA A 94 -19.23 10.10 -13.82
C ALA A 94 -20.42 9.13 -13.78
N LEU A 95 -20.18 7.84 -13.45
CA LEU A 95 -21.21 6.79 -13.47
C LEU A 95 -22.13 6.79 -12.23
N SER A 96 -21.84 7.58 -11.19
CA SER A 96 -22.61 7.56 -9.94
C SER A 96 -22.58 8.93 -9.26
N THR A 97 -23.70 9.29 -8.61
CA THR A 97 -23.73 10.47 -7.73
C THR A 97 -23.31 10.13 -6.30
N ASN A 98 -23.28 8.85 -5.96
CA ASN A 98 -22.79 8.35 -4.68
C ASN A 98 -21.26 8.51 -4.57
N GLN A 99 -20.86 9.37 -3.65
CA GLN A 99 -19.47 9.75 -3.38
C GLN A 99 -18.70 8.72 -2.54
N ASN A 100 -19.38 7.73 -1.96
CA ASN A 100 -18.79 6.74 -1.05
C ASN A 100 -18.22 5.50 -1.77
N ILE A 101 -18.48 5.36 -3.07
CA ILE A 101 -17.96 4.28 -3.91
C ILE A 101 -16.44 4.40 -3.98
N ARG A 102 -15.73 3.39 -3.45
CA ARG A 102 -14.27 3.36 -3.37
C ARG A 102 -13.70 2.31 -4.32
N TYR A 103 -12.60 2.66 -4.94
CA TYR A 103 -11.74 1.73 -5.66
C TYR A 103 -10.49 1.47 -4.83
N TYR A 104 -10.03 0.22 -4.83
CA TYR A 104 -8.89 -0.22 -4.03
C TYR A 104 -7.84 -0.86 -4.93
N GLY A 105 -6.57 -0.57 -4.69
CA GLY A 105 -5.50 -1.12 -5.50
C GLY A 105 -4.22 -0.31 -5.41
N GLY A 106 -3.51 -0.22 -6.53
CA GLY A 106 -2.23 0.46 -6.55
C GLY A 106 -1.60 0.54 -7.92
N VAL A 107 -0.39 1.10 -7.91
CA VAL A 107 0.45 1.24 -9.08
C VAL A 107 1.86 0.73 -8.79
N ALA A 108 2.50 0.16 -9.81
CA ALA A 108 3.87 -0.34 -9.73
C ALA A 108 4.88 0.79 -9.47
N PHE A 109 6.04 0.45 -8.92
CA PHE A 109 7.15 1.37 -8.67
C PHE A 109 7.62 2.09 -9.93
N ASP A 110 7.81 1.33 -11.01
CA ASP A 110 8.09 1.87 -12.34
C ASP A 110 7.00 1.40 -13.29
N ARG A 111 6.14 2.33 -13.68
CA ARG A 111 4.95 2.06 -14.51
C ARG A 111 5.26 2.06 -16.00
N THR A 112 6.52 2.26 -16.37
CA THR A 112 6.98 2.29 -17.76
C THR A 112 7.50 0.93 -18.24
N ILE A 113 7.61 -0.02 -17.33
CA ILE A 113 8.17 -1.35 -17.59
C ILE A 113 7.25 -2.41 -17.01
N ASP A 114 7.00 -3.46 -17.78
CA ASP A 114 6.07 -4.51 -17.38
C ASP A 114 6.64 -5.30 -16.20
N SER A 115 5.81 -5.51 -15.18
CA SER A 115 6.20 -6.26 -13.98
C SER A 115 4.96 -6.84 -13.29
N TRP A 116 5.13 -8.03 -12.69
CA TRP A 116 4.10 -8.75 -11.93
C TRP A 116 2.75 -8.79 -12.68
N PRO A 117 2.60 -9.61 -13.72
CA PRO A 117 1.44 -9.56 -14.63
C PRO A 117 0.09 -9.72 -13.90
N GLU A 118 0.05 -10.44 -12.79
CA GLU A 118 -1.14 -10.58 -11.94
C GLU A 118 -1.57 -9.24 -11.32
N PHE A 119 -0.64 -8.32 -11.10
CA PHE A 119 -0.87 -7.00 -10.51
C PHE A 119 -0.91 -5.88 -11.57
N GLY A 120 -0.10 -6.00 -12.62
CA GLY A 120 0.04 -4.99 -13.68
C GLY A 120 0.73 -3.70 -13.20
N ASN A 121 0.93 -2.77 -14.13
CA ASN A 121 1.52 -1.46 -13.85
C ASN A 121 0.57 -0.55 -13.06
N SER A 122 -0.73 -0.77 -13.20
CA SER A 122 -1.78 -0.17 -12.38
C SER A 122 -2.98 -1.12 -12.33
N ARG A 123 -3.54 -1.33 -11.14
CA ARG A 123 -4.79 -2.08 -10.99
C ARG A 123 -5.62 -1.54 -9.85
N PHE A 124 -6.89 -1.24 -10.11
CA PHE A 124 -7.85 -0.77 -9.12
C PHE A 124 -9.19 -1.50 -9.28
N ILE A 125 -9.72 -1.98 -8.16
CA ILE A 125 -10.93 -2.80 -8.09
C ILE A 125 -12.04 -1.99 -7.43
N LEU A 126 -13.21 -1.96 -8.04
CA LEU A 126 -14.47 -1.72 -7.34
C LEU A 126 -14.96 -3.06 -6.78
N PRO A 127 -14.89 -3.32 -5.47
CA PRO A 127 -15.17 -4.64 -4.94
C PRO A 127 -16.67 -4.96 -5.01
N ARG A 128 -17.03 -6.24 -5.11
CA ARG A 128 -18.44 -6.65 -5.08
C ARG A 128 -19.06 -6.45 -3.72
N ILE A 129 -18.37 -6.91 -2.67
CA ILE A 129 -18.81 -6.81 -1.27
C ILE A 129 -17.69 -6.17 -0.46
N GLU A 130 -18.04 -5.26 0.45
CA GLU A 130 -17.11 -4.60 1.35
C GLU A 130 -17.65 -4.62 2.79
N PHE A 131 -16.83 -5.04 3.74
CA PHE A 131 -16.98 -4.64 5.13
C PHE A 131 -16.09 -3.44 5.39
N ARG A 132 -16.68 -2.34 5.85
CA ARG A 132 -15.97 -1.10 6.14
C ARG A 132 -16.21 -0.69 7.58
N ARG A 133 -15.12 -0.40 8.30
CA ARG A 133 -15.13 0.27 9.60
C ARG A 133 -14.58 1.68 9.43
N SER A 134 -15.37 2.67 9.84
CA SER A 134 -14.95 4.07 9.94
C SER A 134 -15.14 4.54 11.38
N GLY A 135 -14.04 4.64 12.13
CA GLY A 135 -14.07 4.85 13.58
C GLY A 135 -14.84 3.72 14.27
N ASN A 136 -16.00 4.07 14.84
CA ASN A 136 -16.90 3.15 15.55
C ASN A 136 -18.12 2.72 14.70
N GLN A 137 -18.20 3.15 13.43
CA GLN A 137 -19.26 2.77 12.53
C GLN A 137 -18.81 1.58 11.68
N PHE A 138 -19.70 0.60 11.53
CA PHE A 138 -19.47 -0.61 10.75
C PHE A 138 -20.55 -0.72 9.69
N SER A 139 -20.16 -0.99 8.46
CA SER A 139 -21.07 -1.10 7.33
C SER A 139 -20.71 -2.29 6.47
N LEU A 140 -21.75 -2.98 6.00
CA LEU A 140 -21.66 -3.95 4.92
C LEU A 140 -22.23 -3.32 3.66
N LEU A 141 -21.42 -3.32 2.60
CA LEU A 141 -21.72 -2.67 1.33
C LEU A 141 -21.70 -3.68 0.19
N VAL A 142 -22.57 -3.46 -0.79
CA VAL A 142 -22.63 -4.22 -2.05
C VAL A 142 -22.63 -3.22 -3.18
N ASN A 143 -21.61 -3.30 -4.04
CA ASN A 143 -21.53 -2.46 -5.23
C ASN A 143 -22.14 -3.19 -6.43
N LEU A 144 -22.68 -2.43 -7.37
CA LEU A 144 -23.31 -2.87 -8.61
C LEU A 144 -22.81 -2.01 -9.76
N ASN A 145 -22.60 -2.62 -10.92
CA ASN A 145 -22.14 -1.97 -12.14
C ASN A 145 -23.09 -2.27 -13.30
N PHE A 146 -24.09 -1.39 -13.46
CA PHE A 146 -25.06 -1.41 -14.55
C PHE A 146 -24.54 -0.73 -15.83
N ALA A 147 -23.41 -0.02 -15.76
CA ALA A 147 -22.80 0.58 -16.94
C ALA A 147 -22.25 -0.48 -17.90
N ASP A 148 -21.69 -1.55 -17.36
CA ASP A 148 -21.07 -2.62 -18.15
C ASP A 148 -21.93 -3.89 -18.26
N ASN A 149 -22.99 -4.03 -17.45
CA ASN A 149 -23.72 -5.29 -17.29
C ASN A 149 -25.25 -5.09 -17.42
N ASP A 150 -25.92 -6.15 -17.86
CA ASP A 150 -27.39 -6.23 -17.87
C ASP A 150 -27.97 -6.11 -16.45
N HIS A 151 -29.09 -5.41 -16.33
CA HIS A 151 -29.73 -5.06 -15.05
C HIS A 151 -30.06 -6.28 -14.19
N HIS A 152 -30.71 -7.29 -14.77
CA HIS A 152 -31.11 -8.48 -14.01
C HIS A 152 -29.91 -9.35 -13.67
N SER A 153 -29.02 -9.56 -14.65
CA SER A 153 -27.81 -10.37 -14.50
C SER A 153 -26.87 -9.81 -13.43
N GLU A 154 -26.71 -8.48 -13.38
CA GLU A 154 -25.87 -7.80 -12.39
C GLU A 154 -26.39 -7.98 -10.96
N ILE A 155 -27.72 -7.92 -10.78
CA ILE A 155 -28.36 -8.17 -9.49
C ILE A 155 -28.24 -9.65 -9.10
N ASP A 156 -28.44 -10.59 -10.04
CA ASP A 156 -28.28 -12.02 -9.77
C ASP A 156 -26.85 -12.37 -9.36
N ASN A 157 -25.86 -11.76 -10.01
CA ASN A 157 -24.45 -11.90 -9.63
C ASN A 157 -24.17 -11.35 -8.23
N ALA A 158 -24.78 -10.23 -7.85
CA ALA A 158 -24.65 -9.67 -6.51
C ALA A 158 -25.27 -10.57 -5.44
N ILE A 159 -26.47 -11.12 -5.69
CA ILE A 159 -27.13 -12.07 -4.79
C ILE A 159 -26.26 -13.33 -4.62
N ALA A 160 -25.80 -13.92 -5.72
CA ALA A 160 -24.94 -15.10 -5.68
C ALA A 160 -23.63 -14.84 -4.90
N ALA A 161 -23.06 -13.64 -5.02
CA ALA A 161 -21.87 -13.27 -4.25
C ALA A 161 -22.16 -13.17 -2.74
N ILE A 162 -23.33 -12.65 -2.34
CA ILE A 162 -23.76 -12.58 -0.93
C ILE A 162 -23.99 -13.98 -0.37
N GLU A 163 -24.66 -14.85 -1.13
CA GLU A 163 -24.94 -16.23 -0.72
C GLU A 163 -23.67 -17.08 -0.58
N ALA A 164 -22.60 -16.72 -1.29
CA ALA A 164 -21.29 -17.36 -1.18
C ALA A 164 -20.43 -16.87 0.01
N ILE A 165 -20.90 -15.89 0.80
CA ILE A 165 -20.16 -15.40 1.97
C ILE A 165 -20.04 -16.51 3.01
N MET A 166 -18.80 -16.75 3.44
CA MET A 166 -18.49 -17.69 4.50
C MET A 166 -18.41 -16.99 5.86
N PRO A 167 -18.83 -17.64 6.96
CA PRO A 167 -18.64 -17.08 8.29
C PRO A 167 -17.15 -16.99 8.63
N ALA A 168 -16.78 -15.97 9.41
CA ALA A 168 -15.41 -15.81 9.89
C ALA A 168 -14.98 -17.02 10.73
N LYS A 169 -13.80 -17.57 10.43
CA LYS A 169 -13.15 -18.63 11.21
C LYS A 169 -11.88 -18.07 11.85
N PRO A 170 -11.51 -18.51 13.06
CA PRO A 170 -10.21 -18.15 13.64
C PRO A 170 -9.07 -18.48 12.67
N LEU A 171 -8.09 -17.58 12.57
CA LEU A 171 -6.88 -17.84 11.80
C LEU A 171 -6.13 -19.02 12.43
N SER A 172 -5.49 -19.83 11.59
CA SER A 172 -4.60 -20.87 12.09
C SER A 172 -3.45 -20.21 12.86
N PRO A 173 -2.97 -20.81 13.96
CA PRO A 173 -1.81 -20.27 14.67
C PRO A 173 -0.60 -20.23 13.74
N PRO A 174 0.30 -19.23 13.91
CA PRO A 174 1.54 -19.20 13.15
C PRO A 174 2.32 -20.48 13.43
N LYS A 175 2.80 -21.12 12.37
CA LYS A 175 3.67 -22.29 12.43
C LYS A 175 4.97 -21.97 11.72
N LYS A 176 6.06 -22.55 12.20
CA LYS A 176 7.36 -22.42 11.56
C LYS A 176 7.31 -23.06 10.17
N ILE A 177 7.57 -22.25 9.14
CA ILE A 177 7.56 -22.70 7.75
C ILE A 177 8.87 -23.42 7.43
N GLY A 178 8.79 -24.59 6.77
CA GLY A 178 9.95 -25.33 6.30
C GLY A 178 10.66 -24.64 5.13
N LEU A 179 11.86 -24.12 5.40
CA LEU A 179 12.71 -23.43 4.41
C LEU A 179 13.53 -24.43 3.57
N ARG A 180 13.48 -24.32 2.24
CA ARG A 180 14.35 -25.07 1.31
C ARG A 180 15.58 -24.28 0.90
N GLY A 181 15.44 -22.98 0.68
CA GLY A 181 16.50 -22.15 0.14
C GLY A 181 16.20 -20.67 0.25
N ARG A 182 17.26 -19.86 0.28
CA ARG A 182 17.21 -18.40 0.26
C ARG A 182 18.08 -17.91 -0.88
N THR A 183 17.54 -17.01 -1.70
CA THR A 183 18.28 -16.33 -2.76
C THR A 183 18.08 -14.83 -2.64
N ASP A 184 19.19 -14.10 -2.68
CA ASP A 184 19.20 -12.64 -2.57
C ASP A 184 19.59 -12.03 -3.93
N THR A 185 18.77 -11.13 -4.47
CA THR A 185 19.00 -10.43 -5.73
C THR A 185 18.87 -8.91 -5.52
N PRO A 186 19.95 -8.12 -5.68
CA PRO A 186 21.33 -8.58 -5.85
C PRO A 186 21.86 -9.31 -4.61
N ASN A 187 22.80 -10.23 -4.80
CA ASN A 187 23.56 -10.83 -3.70
C ASN A 187 24.53 -9.80 -3.10
N PHE A 188 25.16 -10.12 -1.96
CA PHE A 188 26.02 -9.15 -1.27
C PHE A 188 27.20 -8.66 -2.12
N THR A 189 27.83 -9.54 -2.91
CA THR A 189 28.94 -9.15 -3.79
C THR A 189 28.50 -8.11 -4.82
N ARG A 190 27.35 -8.33 -5.47
CA ARG A 190 26.79 -7.38 -6.43
C ARG A 190 26.31 -6.11 -5.72
N TRP A 191 25.65 -6.22 -4.58
CA TRP A 191 25.23 -5.09 -3.75
C TRP A 191 26.40 -4.15 -3.44
N LYS A 192 27.53 -4.71 -3.00
CA LYS A 192 28.74 -3.94 -2.73
C LYS A 192 29.19 -3.12 -3.95
N THR A 193 29.25 -3.74 -5.12
CA THR A 193 29.59 -3.04 -6.36
C THR A 193 28.60 -1.91 -6.69
N LEU A 194 27.30 -2.12 -6.48
CA LEU A 194 26.29 -1.10 -6.73
C LEU A 194 26.42 0.09 -5.80
N VAL A 195 26.64 -0.16 -4.49
CA VAL A 195 26.87 0.91 -3.51
C VAL A 195 28.12 1.71 -3.88
N GLU A 196 29.23 1.03 -4.20
CA GLU A 196 30.49 1.66 -4.63
C GLU A 196 30.32 2.53 -5.90
N GLN A 197 29.46 2.11 -6.84
CA GLN A 197 29.13 2.92 -8.03
C GLN A 197 28.34 4.18 -7.68
N VAL A 198 27.37 4.10 -6.77
CA VAL A 198 26.53 5.25 -6.40
C VAL A 198 27.31 6.29 -5.59
N ILE A 199 28.25 5.86 -4.75
CA ILE A 199 29.08 6.75 -3.93
C ILE A 199 30.31 7.27 -4.67
N GLU A 200 30.60 6.76 -5.88
CA GLU A 200 31.70 7.24 -6.71
C GLU A 200 31.49 8.73 -7.01
N PRO A 201 32.51 9.60 -6.79
CA PRO A 201 32.32 11.05 -6.82
C PRO A 201 31.71 11.59 -8.12
N LYS A 202 32.09 11.05 -9.28
CA LYS A 202 31.57 11.51 -10.57
C LYS A 202 30.10 11.12 -10.74
N PHE A 203 29.69 9.91 -10.37
CA PHE A 203 28.28 9.53 -10.38
C PHE A 203 27.46 10.32 -9.36
N ASN A 204 27.97 10.44 -8.13
CA ASN A 204 27.27 11.08 -7.02
C ASN A 204 27.01 12.58 -7.26
N GLN A 205 27.90 13.26 -8.00
CA GLN A 205 27.71 14.66 -8.39
C GLN A 205 26.42 14.88 -9.18
N ASP A 206 26.09 13.96 -10.09
CA ASP A 206 24.89 14.04 -10.93
C ASP A 206 23.68 13.37 -10.27
N THR A 207 23.91 12.33 -9.47
CA THR A 207 22.87 11.54 -8.79
C THR A 207 23.24 11.31 -7.32
N PRO A 208 23.05 12.32 -6.45
CA PRO A 208 23.49 12.30 -5.06
C PRO A 208 22.81 11.25 -4.20
N LYS A 209 21.63 10.75 -4.62
CA LYS A 209 20.89 9.71 -3.90
C LYS A 209 20.27 8.70 -4.87
N VAL A 210 20.53 7.41 -4.63
CA VAL A 210 19.80 6.30 -5.25
C VAL A 210 19.32 5.38 -4.15
N VAL A 211 18.04 5.03 -4.14
CA VAL A 211 17.54 4.03 -3.19
C VAL A 211 17.65 2.67 -3.85
N LEU A 212 18.66 1.88 -3.47
CA LEU A 212 18.83 0.51 -3.96
C LEU A 212 17.99 -0.44 -3.13
N SER A 213 17.60 -1.56 -3.72
CA SER A 213 16.79 -2.57 -3.09
C SER A 213 17.22 -3.99 -3.43
N ARG A 214 16.75 -4.91 -2.60
CA ARG A 214 17.02 -6.33 -2.67
C ARG A 214 15.73 -7.12 -2.57
N LEU A 215 15.56 -8.03 -3.52
CA LEU A 215 14.64 -9.14 -3.46
C LEU A 215 15.30 -10.29 -2.70
N THR A 216 14.68 -10.70 -1.58
CA THR A 216 15.05 -11.88 -0.79
C THR A 216 13.97 -12.94 -1.02
N GLN A 217 14.25 -13.93 -1.85
CA GLN A 217 13.34 -15.03 -2.17
C GLN A 217 13.62 -16.21 -1.24
N PHE A 218 12.57 -16.70 -0.58
CA PHE A 218 12.59 -17.95 0.19
C PHE A 218 11.78 -19.02 -0.54
N ASP A 219 12.40 -20.15 -0.82
CA ASP A 219 11.71 -21.34 -1.35
C ASP A 219 11.17 -22.16 -0.17
N VAL A 220 9.87 -22.46 -0.18
CA VAL A 220 9.17 -23.08 0.95
C VAL A 220 8.47 -24.38 0.55
N ASN A 221 8.36 -25.30 1.52
CA ASN A 221 7.77 -26.63 1.33
C ASN A 221 6.23 -26.66 1.37
N GLU A 222 5.62 -25.61 1.92
CA GLU A 222 4.24 -25.63 2.35
C GLU A 222 3.55 -24.31 1.99
N PRO A 223 2.22 -24.33 1.77
CA PRO A 223 1.45 -23.11 1.56
C PRO A 223 1.56 -22.18 2.77
N VAL A 224 1.69 -20.89 2.48
CA VAL A 224 1.72 -19.82 3.48
C VAL A 224 0.37 -19.11 3.43
N ASP A 225 -0.29 -18.98 4.58
CA ASP A 225 -1.50 -18.16 4.69
C ASP A 225 -1.10 -16.67 4.78
N PRO A 226 -1.32 -15.87 3.72
CA PRO A 226 -0.91 -14.47 3.71
C PRO A 226 -1.67 -13.63 4.74
N TRP A 227 -2.90 -14.01 5.06
CA TRP A 227 -3.77 -13.29 5.99
C TRP A 227 -3.34 -13.54 7.44
N MET A 228 -2.92 -14.76 7.75
CA MET A 228 -2.26 -15.07 9.03
C MET A 228 -0.98 -14.25 9.20
N VAL A 229 -0.11 -14.22 8.18
CA VAL A 229 1.13 -13.45 8.22
C VAL A 229 0.83 -11.96 8.45
N LEU A 230 -0.12 -11.39 7.71
CA LEU A 230 -0.51 -9.99 7.86
C LEU A 230 -1.10 -9.68 9.25
N ALA A 231 -1.91 -10.57 9.83
CA ALA A 231 -2.43 -10.41 11.19
C ALA A 231 -1.32 -10.42 12.26
N CYS A 232 -0.34 -11.34 12.13
CA CYS A 232 0.83 -11.35 13.02
C CYS A 232 1.67 -10.08 12.85
N TRP A 233 1.82 -9.61 11.60
CA TRP A 233 2.57 -8.39 11.30
C TRP A 233 1.89 -7.16 11.89
N GLN A 234 0.56 -7.08 11.81
CA GLN A 234 -0.25 -6.04 12.42
C GLN A 234 0.02 -5.91 13.93
N GLY A 235 0.07 -7.03 14.65
CA GLY A 235 0.36 -7.02 16.10
C GLY A 235 1.76 -6.50 16.43
N ARG A 236 2.74 -6.76 15.55
CA ARG A 236 4.15 -6.33 15.71
C ARG A 236 4.44 -4.94 15.15
N ASN A 237 3.56 -4.34 14.37
CA ASN A 237 3.73 -3.01 13.78
C ASN A 237 2.38 -2.26 13.73
N PRO A 238 1.85 -1.85 14.89
CA PRO A 238 0.48 -1.36 14.97
C PRO A 238 0.35 0.11 14.50
N ASN A 239 1.46 0.82 14.28
CA ASN A 239 1.51 2.21 13.76
C ASN A 239 1.88 2.25 12.28
N SER A 240 1.37 1.29 11.50
CA SER A 240 1.66 1.14 10.08
C SER A 240 0.37 0.92 9.30
N PHE A 241 0.35 1.35 8.05
CA PHE A 241 -0.62 0.88 7.08
C PHE A 241 -0.50 -0.63 6.97
N GLN A 242 -1.62 -1.33 6.91
CA GLN A 242 -1.64 -2.77 6.68
C GLN A 242 -2.60 -3.05 5.55
N PHE A 243 -2.11 -3.65 4.48
CA PHE A 243 -2.94 -3.95 3.34
C PHE A 243 -2.50 -5.22 2.65
N GLY A 244 -3.46 -5.85 1.98
CA GLY A 244 -3.27 -7.07 1.23
C GLY A 244 -4.12 -7.07 -0.03
N PHE A 245 -3.53 -7.43 -1.15
CA PHE A 245 -4.21 -7.60 -2.43
C PHE A 245 -3.95 -9.01 -2.94
N GLN A 246 -5.02 -9.80 -2.99
CA GLN A 246 -5.01 -11.16 -3.53
C GLN A 246 -5.97 -11.18 -4.72
N PHE A 247 -5.43 -10.91 -5.91
CA PHE A 247 -6.24 -10.87 -7.13
C PHE A 247 -6.56 -12.25 -7.71
N SER A 248 -5.76 -13.25 -7.36
CA SER A 248 -5.95 -14.65 -7.73
C SER A 248 -5.64 -15.57 -6.53
N PRO A 249 -6.01 -16.85 -6.57
CA PRO A 249 -5.71 -17.78 -5.47
C PRO A 249 -4.22 -17.92 -5.15
N GLU A 250 -3.36 -17.72 -6.16
CA GLU A 250 -1.95 -18.07 -6.10
C GLU A 250 -1.05 -16.91 -5.66
N HIS A 251 -1.43 -15.67 -5.96
CA HIS A 251 -0.55 -14.51 -5.78
C HIS A 251 -1.18 -13.51 -4.81
N THR A 252 -0.46 -13.24 -3.71
CA THR A 252 -0.88 -12.25 -2.72
C THR A 252 0.24 -11.28 -2.40
N PHE A 253 -0.04 -10.00 -2.52
CA PHE A 253 0.87 -8.95 -2.06
C PHE A 253 0.36 -8.37 -0.75
N ILE A 254 1.16 -8.44 0.30
CA ILE A 254 0.87 -7.86 1.62
C ILE A 254 1.91 -6.82 2.01
N SER A 255 1.52 -5.82 2.79
CA SER A 255 2.41 -4.77 3.26
C SER A 255 2.06 -4.30 4.67
N CYS A 256 3.08 -3.96 5.44
CA CYS A 256 2.99 -3.28 6.73
C CYS A 256 3.81 -1.98 6.72
N SER A 257 3.41 -1.03 5.86
CA SER A 257 4.19 0.18 5.58
C SER A 257 4.00 1.27 6.63
N PRO A 258 5.06 1.90 7.15
CA PRO A 258 4.92 3.06 8.00
C PRO A 258 4.63 4.35 7.23
N GLU A 259 4.81 4.39 5.91
CA GLU A 259 4.93 5.62 5.14
C GLU A 259 3.63 5.95 4.39
N ARG A 260 3.08 7.15 4.65
CA ARG A 260 1.98 7.71 3.84
C ARG A 260 2.58 8.38 2.62
N LEU A 261 2.10 8.03 1.43
CA LEU A 261 2.41 8.80 0.23
C LEU A 261 1.59 10.10 0.22
N PHE A 262 0.26 9.99 0.31
CA PHE A 262 -0.62 11.12 0.61
C PHE A 262 -1.99 10.64 1.10
N ARG A 263 -2.69 11.54 1.78
CA ARG A 263 -4.13 11.46 2.06
C ARG A 263 -4.78 12.72 1.53
N ARG A 264 -5.84 12.59 0.73
CA ARG A 264 -6.66 13.70 0.25
C ARG A 264 -8.03 13.63 0.92
N ASN A 265 -8.51 14.78 1.38
CA ASN A 265 -9.90 14.98 1.75
C ASN A 265 -10.40 16.26 1.05
N GLN A 266 -11.27 16.07 0.07
CA GLN A 266 -11.70 17.07 -0.88
C GLN A 266 -10.49 17.74 -1.57
N GLN A 267 -10.24 19.01 -1.26
CA GLN A 267 -9.10 19.80 -1.76
C GLN A 267 -7.94 19.85 -0.75
N GLU A 268 -8.08 19.29 0.45
CA GLU A 268 -7.00 19.23 1.42
C GLU A 268 -6.13 17.99 1.18
N LEU A 269 -4.81 18.19 1.11
CA LEU A 269 -3.82 17.13 0.95
C LEU A 269 -2.91 17.10 2.17
N PHE A 270 -2.71 15.91 2.72
CA PHE A 270 -1.77 15.61 3.79
C PHE A 270 -0.72 14.62 3.29
N THR A 271 0.55 14.97 3.42
CA THR A 271 1.70 14.08 3.15
C THR A 271 2.80 14.38 4.18
N GLU A 272 3.94 13.73 4.07
CA GLU A 272 5.00 13.78 5.08
C GLU A 272 6.37 13.57 4.45
N ALA A 273 7.38 14.26 4.99
CA ALA A 273 8.77 13.91 4.75
C ALA A 273 9.24 13.00 5.90
N LEU A 274 9.26 11.70 5.63
CA LEU A 274 9.69 10.67 6.57
C LEU A 274 11.04 10.09 6.11
N ALA A 275 12.13 10.68 6.59
CA ALA A 275 13.50 10.30 6.21
C ALA A 275 14.49 10.69 7.29
N GLY A 276 15.61 9.98 7.39
CA GLY A 276 16.51 10.01 8.54
C GLY A 276 16.03 9.04 9.63
N THR A 277 16.90 8.13 10.05
CA THR A 277 16.51 6.95 10.86
C THR A 277 17.51 6.69 11.97
N THR A 278 17.02 6.32 13.15
CA THR A 278 17.82 5.69 14.21
C THR A 278 17.04 4.54 14.84
N ILE A 279 17.73 3.71 15.63
CA ILE A 279 17.13 2.62 16.38
C ILE A 279 16.31 3.14 17.57
N ARG A 280 15.41 2.30 18.09
CA ARG A 280 14.77 2.53 19.40
C ARG A 280 15.72 2.07 20.52
N GLY A 281 15.73 2.79 21.63
CA GLY A 281 16.50 2.41 22.82
C GLY A 281 15.89 1.21 23.55
N LEU A 282 16.72 0.50 24.31
CA LEU A 282 16.29 -0.60 25.19
C LEU A 282 15.69 -0.08 26.50
N SER A 283 16.00 1.17 26.89
CA SER A 283 15.36 1.91 27.97
C SER A 283 14.71 3.20 27.47
N GLN A 284 13.83 3.80 28.27
CA GLN A 284 13.20 5.09 27.92
C GLN A 284 14.24 6.21 27.83
N GLU A 285 15.23 6.23 28.71
CA GLU A 285 16.31 7.23 28.73
C GLU A 285 17.17 7.10 27.47
N GLU A 286 17.56 5.87 27.11
CA GLU A 286 18.32 5.61 25.88
C GLU A 286 17.51 5.99 24.64
N ASP A 287 16.21 5.67 24.62
CA ASP A 287 15.32 5.98 23.50
C ASP A 287 15.18 7.49 23.27
N ILE A 288 15.11 8.27 24.37
CA ILE A 288 15.10 9.74 24.33
C ILE A 288 16.46 10.28 23.88
N ALA A 289 17.56 9.73 24.39
CA ALA A 289 18.90 10.15 23.99
C ALA A 289 19.15 9.93 22.50
N LEU A 290 18.77 8.76 21.97
CA LEU A 290 18.85 8.45 20.53
C LEU A 290 17.96 9.36 19.69
N ALA A 291 16.75 9.68 20.18
CA ALA A 291 15.83 10.59 19.49
C ALA A 291 16.40 12.02 19.42
N ASN A 292 16.96 12.53 20.51
CA ASN A 292 17.61 13.84 20.55
C ASN A 292 18.86 13.88 19.67
N ALA A 293 19.69 12.83 19.71
CA ALA A 293 20.83 12.71 18.83
C ALA A 293 20.42 12.72 17.34
N LEU A 294 19.31 12.06 16.98
CA LEU A 294 18.79 12.10 15.61
C LEU A 294 18.30 13.49 15.20
N LEU A 295 17.67 14.25 16.12
CA LEU A 295 17.26 15.64 15.87
C LEU A 295 18.45 16.57 15.64
N GLU A 296 19.58 16.30 16.30
CA GLU A 296 20.81 17.08 16.21
C GLU A 296 21.75 16.60 15.09
N ASP A 297 21.46 15.46 14.46
CA ASP A 297 22.29 14.89 13.40
C ASP A 297 22.14 15.66 12.09
N ASN A 298 23.19 16.40 11.73
CA ASN A 298 23.23 17.22 10.52
C ASN A 298 22.99 16.43 9.23
N LYS A 299 23.48 15.19 9.13
CA LYS A 299 23.35 14.36 7.92
C LYS A 299 21.90 13.96 7.70
N ASN A 300 21.25 13.41 8.72
CA ASN A 300 19.85 13.01 8.71
C ASN A 300 18.93 14.22 8.52
N SER A 301 19.24 15.37 9.14
CA SER A 301 18.49 16.61 8.97
C SER A 301 18.55 17.13 7.53
N VAL A 302 19.72 17.13 6.90
CA VAL A 302 19.88 17.49 5.48
C VAL A 302 19.11 16.54 4.58
N GLU A 303 19.17 15.23 4.82
CA GLU A 303 18.39 14.24 4.06
C GLU A 303 16.88 14.51 4.18
N ASN A 304 16.37 14.70 5.40
CA ASN A 304 14.96 14.99 5.65
C ASN A 304 14.52 16.30 4.96
N GLN A 305 15.36 17.33 4.99
CA GLN A 305 15.09 18.60 4.32
C GLN A 305 15.03 18.47 2.80
N LEU A 306 15.89 17.64 2.19
CA LEU A 306 15.85 17.38 0.75
C LEU A 306 14.54 16.72 0.33
N VAL A 307 14.06 15.74 1.12
CA VAL A 307 12.75 15.09 0.88
C VAL A 307 11.61 16.11 1.00
N ARG A 308 11.60 16.90 2.08
CA ARG A 308 10.62 17.98 2.31
C ARG A 308 10.58 18.96 1.13
N SER A 309 11.72 19.54 0.76
CA SER A 309 11.82 20.53 -0.31
C SER A 309 11.37 19.95 -1.65
N HIS A 310 11.72 18.69 -1.94
CA HIS A 310 11.25 18.03 -3.16
C HIS A 310 9.72 17.89 -3.19
N ILE A 311 9.10 17.39 -2.11
CA ILE A 311 7.64 17.22 -2.04
C ILE A 311 6.93 18.57 -2.19
N VAL A 312 7.38 19.61 -1.49
CA VAL A 312 6.81 20.97 -1.60
C VAL A 312 6.90 21.48 -3.04
N ASN A 313 8.06 21.32 -3.70
CA ASN A 313 8.25 21.75 -5.08
C ASN A 313 7.31 21.00 -6.05
N MET A 314 7.11 19.69 -5.85
CA MET A 314 6.22 18.88 -6.69
C MET A 314 4.74 19.24 -6.50
N LEU A 315 4.33 19.66 -5.29
CA LEU A 315 2.95 20.05 -4.99
C LEU A 315 2.62 21.50 -5.36
N THR A 316 3.60 22.40 -5.32
CA THR A 316 3.43 23.83 -5.65
C THR A 316 2.61 24.09 -6.94
N PRO A 317 2.87 23.42 -8.09
CA PRO A 317 2.07 23.65 -9.30
C PRO A 317 0.62 23.13 -9.20
N LEU A 318 0.34 22.17 -8.32
CA LEU A 318 -0.97 21.56 -8.12
C LEU A 318 -1.79 22.26 -7.02
N SER A 319 -1.16 23.11 -6.22
CA SER A 319 -1.76 23.68 -5.02
C SER A 319 -1.98 25.19 -5.11
N ARG A 320 -3.04 25.68 -4.46
CA ARG A 320 -3.23 27.10 -4.13
C ARG A 320 -2.24 27.52 -3.05
N TYR A 321 -2.05 26.64 -2.07
CA TYR A 321 -1.10 26.80 -0.99
C TYR A 321 -0.47 25.45 -0.64
N VAL A 322 0.82 25.43 -0.34
CA VAL A 322 1.52 24.28 0.24
C VAL A 322 2.46 24.76 1.32
N GLY A 323 2.40 24.10 2.47
CA GLY A 323 3.21 24.38 3.65
C GLY A 323 3.77 23.10 4.25
N ALA A 324 4.88 23.23 4.97
CA ALA A 324 5.54 22.11 5.63
C ALA A 324 6.16 22.57 6.94
N ASP A 325 6.08 21.74 7.98
CA ASP A 325 6.63 22.06 9.30
C ASP A 325 8.10 22.52 9.21
N GLU A 326 8.40 23.61 9.92
CA GLU A 326 9.75 24.20 9.96
C GLU A 326 10.73 23.40 10.83
N LEU A 327 10.22 22.69 11.83
CA LEU A 327 11.01 21.83 12.71
C LEU A 327 10.65 20.37 12.44
N ALA A 328 11.67 19.50 12.45
CA ALA A 328 11.46 18.06 12.41
C ALA A 328 10.96 17.58 13.78
N THR A 329 10.10 16.57 13.74
CA THR A 329 9.61 15.83 14.91
C THR A 329 10.07 14.38 14.83
N ILE A 330 9.99 13.65 15.94
CA ILE A 330 10.34 12.22 15.97
C ILE A 330 9.08 11.38 15.79
N PHE A 331 9.06 10.57 14.74
CA PHE A 331 8.02 9.57 14.50
C PHE A 331 8.53 8.19 14.93
N LYS A 332 7.95 7.64 16.01
CA LYS A 332 8.39 6.38 16.62
C LYS A 332 7.66 5.18 16.03
N LEU A 333 8.44 4.22 15.50
CA LEU A 333 7.99 2.87 15.21
C LEU A 333 8.52 1.90 16.29
N ASN A 334 8.19 0.62 16.16
CA ASN A 334 8.51 -0.35 17.20
C ASN A 334 10.01 -0.60 17.40
N HIS A 335 10.80 -0.61 16.32
CA HIS A 335 12.24 -0.90 16.37
C HIS A 335 13.13 0.27 15.91
N ILE A 336 12.54 1.23 15.19
CA ILE A 336 13.23 2.41 14.68
C ILE A 336 12.40 3.67 14.94
N GLN A 337 13.02 4.83 14.79
CA GLN A 337 12.34 6.12 14.80
C GLN A 337 12.92 7.03 13.70
N HIS A 338 12.08 7.91 13.17
CA HIS A 338 12.39 8.73 12.00
C HIS A 338 12.27 10.22 12.30
N LEU A 339 13.04 11.04 11.58
CA LEU A 339 12.69 12.46 11.44
C LEU A 339 11.44 12.57 10.56
N HIS A 340 10.50 13.38 11.01
CA HIS A 340 9.20 13.56 10.40
C HIS A 340 8.85 15.04 10.31
N ARG A 341 8.34 15.46 9.15
CA ARG A 341 7.75 16.78 8.93
C ARG A 341 6.42 16.61 8.21
N ALA A 342 5.35 17.14 8.80
CA ALA A 342 4.06 17.14 8.11
C ALA A 342 4.09 18.16 6.98
N ILE A 343 3.42 17.82 5.88
CA ILE A 343 3.25 18.68 4.71
C ILE A 343 1.76 18.73 4.42
N HIS A 344 1.25 19.95 4.29
CA HIS A 344 -0.15 20.23 4.04
C HIS A 344 -0.30 21.09 2.79
N ALA A 345 -1.29 20.79 1.95
CA ALA A 345 -1.57 21.60 0.78
C ALA A 345 -3.06 21.73 0.50
N GLU A 346 -3.48 22.94 0.12
CA GLU A 346 -4.79 23.20 -0.48
C GLU A 346 -4.64 23.04 -2.01
N LEU A 347 -5.27 22.03 -2.58
CA LEU A 347 -5.20 21.71 -4.01
C LEU A 347 -6.03 22.69 -4.84
N LYS A 348 -5.59 22.93 -6.08
CA LYS A 348 -6.40 23.65 -7.07
C LYS A 348 -7.62 22.83 -7.47
N THR A 349 -8.71 23.52 -7.82
CA THR A 349 -9.92 22.89 -8.35
C THR A 349 -9.59 22.06 -9.60
N GLY A 350 -10.09 20.82 -9.64
CA GLY A 350 -9.88 19.90 -10.76
C GLY A 350 -8.64 19.00 -10.66
N VAL A 351 -7.78 19.21 -9.66
CA VAL A 351 -6.67 18.28 -9.39
C VAL A 351 -7.22 16.92 -8.94
N ASN A 352 -6.76 15.86 -9.59
CA ASN A 352 -7.17 14.48 -9.32
C ASN A 352 -6.04 13.62 -8.72
N ASP A 353 -6.41 12.44 -8.20
CA ASP A 353 -5.50 11.53 -7.50
C ASP A 353 -4.34 11.02 -8.34
N PHE A 354 -4.54 10.87 -9.66
CA PHE A 354 -3.48 10.40 -10.57
C PHE A 354 -2.44 11.48 -10.86
N GLN A 355 -2.85 12.75 -10.89
CA GLN A 355 -1.89 13.87 -10.93
C GLN A 355 -1.05 13.93 -9.65
N LEU A 356 -1.64 13.63 -8.49
CA LEU A 356 -0.92 13.56 -7.21
C LEU A 356 0.05 12.37 -7.18
N LEU A 357 -0.38 11.19 -7.63
CA LEU A 357 0.48 10.02 -7.79
C LEU A 357 1.66 10.33 -8.72
N GLN A 358 1.42 10.95 -9.87
CA GLN A 358 2.47 11.36 -10.81
C GLN A 358 3.50 12.30 -10.16
N ALA A 359 3.02 13.29 -9.43
CA ALA A 359 3.88 14.27 -8.79
C ALA A 359 4.72 13.62 -7.68
N LEU A 360 4.09 12.84 -6.81
CA LEU A 360 4.72 12.36 -5.58
C LEU A 360 5.44 11.02 -5.73
N HIS A 361 5.00 10.13 -6.61
CA HIS A 361 5.56 8.78 -6.75
C HIS A 361 6.44 8.60 -8.01
N PRO A 362 7.60 7.94 -7.90
CA PRO A 362 8.25 7.49 -6.66
C PRO A 362 8.85 8.67 -5.87
N THR A 363 8.79 8.58 -4.54
CA THR A 363 9.38 9.61 -3.66
C THR A 363 10.91 9.50 -3.67
N PRO A 364 11.64 10.56 -3.29
CA PRO A 364 13.08 10.47 -3.00
C PRO A 364 13.47 9.40 -1.98
N ALA A 365 12.54 8.98 -1.11
CA ALA A 365 12.76 7.98 -0.08
C ALA A 365 12.75 6.54 -0.63
N VAL A 366 12.17 6.32 -1.81
CA VAL A 366 12.14 5.00 -2.47
C VAL A 366 12.75 4.92 -3.87
N GLY A 367 12.87 6.05 -4.57
CA GLY A 367 13.52 6.14 -5.89
C GLY A 367 14.92 6.78 -5.84
N GLY A 368 15.04 7.93 -5.20
CA GLY A 368 16.27 8.74 -5.17
C GLY A 368 16.13 10.09 -5.86
N LEU A 369 17.24 10.81 -6.01
CA LEU A 369 17.30 12.19 -6.51
C LEU A 369 18.57 12.43 -7.35
N PRO A 370 18.47 13.09 -8.52
CA PRO A 370 17.24 13.39 -9.28
C PRO A 370 16.47 12.13 -9.71
N ARG A 371 15.13 12.24 -9.82
CA ARG A 371 14.25 11.09 -10.12
C ARG A 371 14.67 10.34 -11.39
N HIS A 372 14.95 11.05 -12.48
CA HIS A 372 15.24 10.42 -13.78
C HIS A 372 16.52 9.57 -13.73
N SER A 373 17.63 10.13 -13.25
CA SER A 373 18.91 9.40 -13.22
C SER A 373 18.90 8.27 -12.19
N ALA A 374 18.30 8.47 -11.02
CA ALA A 374 18.16 7.43 -10.01
C ALA A 374 17.30 6.25 -10.51
N MET A 375 16.14 6.52 -11.12
CA MET A 375 15.29 5.48 -11.72
C MET A 375 15.98 4.75 -12.87
N SER A 376 16.74 5.47 -13.71
CA SER A 376 17.53 4.85 -14.78
C SER A 376 18.59 3.90 -14.22
N PHE A 377 19.29 4.30 -13.15
CA PHE A 377 20.26 3.44 -12.48
C PHE A 377 19.59 2.18 -11.91
N ILE A 378 18.50 2.35 -11.17
CA ILE A 378 17.72 1.24 -10.59
C ILE A 378 17.34 0.22 -11.66
N ARG A 379 16.73 0.69 -12.75
CA ARG A 379 16.26 -0.15 -13.87
C ARG A 379 17.37 -0.97 -14.50
N GLN A 380 18.57 -0.39 -14.63
CA GLN A 380 19.70 -1.04 -15.30
C GLN A 380 20.46 -1.98 -14.37
N GLN A 381 20.46 -1.73 -13.06
CA GLN A 381 21.50 -2.26 -12.18
C GLN A 381 20.99 -3.23 -11.10
N GLU A 382 19.73 -3.16 -10.65
CA GLU A 382 19.19 -4.01 -9.56
C GLU A 382 19.06 -5.49 -9.93
N GLY A 383 18.87 -5.78 -11.22
CA GLY A 383 18.77 -7.16 -11.71
C GLY A 383 17.43 -7.85 -11.42
N TYR A 384 16.42 -7.12 -10.94
CA TYR A 384 15.05 -7.59 -10.82
C TYR A 384 14.06 -6.43 -10.97
N MET A 385 12.79 -6.77 -11.08
CA MET A 385 11.68 -5.82 -11.25
C MET A 385 10.95 -5.65 -9.93
N ARG A 386 10.86 -4.42 -9.42
CA ARG A 386 10.20 -4.15 -8.13
C ARG A 386 8.70 -4.42 -8.15
N GLY A 387 8.03 -4.33 -9.31
CA GLY A 387 6.58 -4.47 -9.36
C GLY A 387 5.87 -3.51 -8.41
N TRP A 388 4.98 -4.03 -7.56
CA TRP A 388 4.30 -3.21 -6.56
C TRP A 388 5.12 -2.93 -5.30
N TYR A 389 6.27 -3.58 -5.09
CA TYR A 389 7.17 -3.16 -4.01
C TYR A 389 7.68 -1.74 -4.26
N ALA A 390 7.58 -0.88 -3.24
CA ALA A 390 7.83 0.57 -3.34
C ALA A 390 6.89 1.31 -4.33
N GLY A 391 5.85 0.64 -4.83
CA GLY A 391 4.72 1.25 -5.53
C GLY A 391 3.88 2.13 -4.61
N ALA A 392 2.73 2.59 -5.10
CA ALA A 392 1.76 3.31 -4.31
C ALA A 392 0.45 2.53 -4.26
N CYS A 393 0.02 2.16 -3.06
CA CYS A 393 -1.17 1.33 -2.83
C CYS A 393 -2.13 2.03 -1.88
N GLY A 394 -3.43 1.87 -2.12
CA GLY A 394 -4.42 2.66 -1.42
C GLY A 394 -5.83 2.48 -1.94
N TYR A 395 -6.64 3.49 -1.64
CA TYR A 395 -7.97 3.65 -2.17
C TYR A 395 -8.23 5.08 -2.61
N PHE A 396 -9.25 5.25 -3.45
CA PHE A 396 -9.82 6.54 -3.78
C PHE A 396 -11.34 6.47 -3.96
N ASN A 397 -12.01 7.58 -3.73
CA ASN A 397 -13.38 7.87 -4.15
C ASN A 397 -13.50 9.31 -4.67
N GLN A 398 -14.71 9.85 -4.73
CA GLN A 398 -14.95 11.18 -5.26
C GLN A 398 -14.18 12.29 -4.51
N TYR A 399 -14.12 12.20 -3.18
CA TYR A 399 -13.59 13.27 -2.34
C TYR A 399 -12.42 12.85 -1.49
N GLU A 400 -12.21 11.57 -1.27
CA GLU A 400 -11.21 11.04 -0.37
C GLU A 400 -10.31 10.07 -1.11
N SER A 401 -9.05 10.08 -0.74
CA SER A 401 -8.12 9.04 -1.15
C SER A 401 -7.02 8.92 -0.11
N GLU A 402 -6.49 7.73 0.06
CA GLU A 402 -5.30 7.55 0.87
C GLU A 402 -4.41 6.50 0.23
N PHE A 403 -3.15 6.87 0.02
CA PHE A 403 -2.13 6.03 -0.57
C PHE A 403 -0.93 5.92 0.37
N SER A 404 -0.43 4.71 0.53
CA SER A 404 0.79 4.38 1.22
C SER A 404 1.86 3.94 0.21
N VAL A 405 3.12 4.24 0.52
CA VAL A 405 4.25 3.67 -0.23
C VAL A 405 4.40 2.21 0.16
N ALA A 406 4.40 1.29 -0.81
CA ALA A 406 4.29 -0.15 -0.59
C ALA A 406 5.62 -0.83 -0.21
N ILE A 407 6.23 -0.35 0.87
CA ILE A 407 7.44 -0.91 1.51
C ILE A 407 7.06 -1.84 2.67
N ARG A 408 8.05 -2.56 3.24
CA ARG A 408 7.82 -3.60 4.26
C ARG A 408 6.74 -4.56 3.79
N SER A 409 7.00 -5.15 2.63
CA SER A 409 6.02 -5.91 1.88
C SER A 409 6.57 -7.25 1.43
N ALA A 410 5.62 -8.15 1.14
CA ALA A 410 5.90 -9.49 0.68
C ALA A 410 4.97 -9.83 -0.48
N LEU A 411 5.52 -10.49 -1.50
CA LEU A 411 4.76 -11.17 -2.54
C LEU A 411 4.83 -12.67 -2.25
N ILE A 412 3.69 -13.25 -1.91
CA ILE A 412 3.53 -14.67 -1.57
C ILE A 412 2.95 -15.39 -2.80
N GLU A 413 3.64 -16.44 -3.22
CA GLU A 413 3.35 -17.23 -4.42
C GLU A 413 3.45 -18.73 -4.10
N PRO A 414 2.98 -19.63 -4.98
CA PRO A 414 3.11 -21.07 -4.76
C PRO A 414 4.57 -21.48 -4.57
N GLY A 415 4.89 -21.97 -3.37
CA GLY A 415 6.23 -22.47 -3.00
C GLY A 415 7.29 -21.37 -2.82
N ARG A 416 6.93 -20.08 -2.87
CA ARG A 416 7.89 -18.96 -2.73
C ARG A 416 7.34 -17.80 -1.91
N ILE A 417 8.22 -17.17 -1.15
CA ILE A 417 7.96 -15.91 -0.46
C ILE A 417 9.03 -14.92 -0.91
N ASN A 418 8.60 -13.84 -1.56
CA ASN A 418 9.47 -12.76 -2.01
C ASN A 418 9.37 -11.60 -1.02
N LEU A 419 10.46 -11.30 -0.32
CA LEU A 419 10.55 -10.15 0.58
C LEU A 419 11.41 -9.06 -0.05
N PHE A 420 11.08 -7.81 0.26
CA PHE A 420 11.75 -6.66 -0.33
C PHE A 420 12.20 -5.68 0.74
N ALA A 421 13.45 -5.22 0.62
CA ALA A 421 14.00 -4.14 1.44
C ALA A 421 14.90 -3.26 0.58
N GLY A 422 15.00 -1.99 0.93
CA GLY A 422 15.87 -1.04 0.24
C GLY A 422 16.52 -0.06 1.19
N ALA A 423 17.62 0.56 0.74
CA ALA A 423 18.44 1.51 1.48
C ALA A 423 18.80 2.70 0.59
N GLY A 424 18.76 3.91 1.17
CA GLY A 424 19.07 5.14 0.47
C GLY A 424 20.57 5.37 0.42
N ILE A 425 21.20 5.11 -0.72
CA ILE A 425 22.65 5.25 -0.88
C ILE A 425 22.99 6.69 -1.22
N ILE A 426 23.86 7.28 -0.41
CA ILE A 426 24.39 8.64 -0.55
C ILE A 426 25.91 8.63 -0.36
N ALA A 427 26.56 9.77 -0.62
CA ALA A 427 27.99 9.91 -0.37
C ALA A 427 28.35 9.46 1.07
N GLY A 428 29.34 8.58 1.19
CA GLY A 428 29.80 8.03 2.47
C GLY A 428 28.98 6.85 3.02
N SER A 429 28.02 6.30 2.27
CA SER A 429 27.38 5.02 2.61
C SER A 429 28.40 3.86 2.60
N ASP A 430 28.31 2.97 3.59
CA ASP A 430 29.15 1.77 3.72
C ASP A 430 28.39 0.51 3.26
N PRO A 431 28.88 -0.24 2.26
CA PRO A 431 28.15 -1.38 1.70
C PRO A 431 27.68 -2.44 2.71
N GLN A 432 28.49 -2.70 3.76
CA GLN A 432 28.17 -3.70 4.77
C GLN A 432 27.08 -3.20 5.71
N ALA A 433 27.18 -1.94 6.16
CA ALA A 433 26.18 -1.31 7.00
C ALA A 433 24.82 -1.23 6.28
N GLU A 434 24.81 -0.83 5.00
CA GLU A 434 23.58 -0.73 4.20
C GLU A 434 22.95 -2.11 3.96
N TRP A 435 23.76 -3.16 3.77
CA TRP A 435 23.25 -4.55 3.70
C TRP A 435 22.62 -5.00 5.02
N GLN A 436 23.25 -4.68 6.14
CA GLN A 436 22.71 -5.00 7.46
C GLN A 436 21.40 -4.24 7.73
N GLU A 437 21.27 -3.00 7.23
CA GLU A 437 20.02 -2.27 7.26
C GLU A 437 18.90 -3.05 6.54
N LEU A 438 19.17 -3.69 5.40
CA LEU A 438 18.18 -4.53 4.72
C LEU A 438 17.75 -5.72 5.57
N GLU A 439 18.69 -6.45 6.20
CA GLU A 439 18.36 -7.56 7.11
C GLU A 439 17.47 -7.08 8.26
N ASN A 440 17.82 -5.95 8.88
CA ASN A 440 17.04 -5.34 9.95
C ASN A 440 15.62 -4.97 9.47
N LYS A 441 15.49 -4.55 8.20
CA LYS A 441 14.20 -4.21 7.61
C LYS A 441 13.29 -5.43 7.41
N LEU A 442 13.88 -6.60 7.17
CA LEU A 442 13.16 -7.87 6.95
C LEU A 442 12.96 -8.69 8.23
N ALA A 443 13.72 -8.41 9.29
CA ALA A 443 13.75 -9.22 10.51
C ALA A 443 12.35 -9.53 11.09
N THR A 444 11.45 -8.55 11.14
CA THR A 444 10.11 -8.75 11.71
C THR A 444 9.30 -9.81 10.94
N ILE A 445 9.26 -9.75 9.61
CA ILE A 445 8.52 -10.73 8.80
C ILE A 445 9.25 -12.07 8.74
N ILE A 446 10.57 -12.09 8.68
CA ILE A 446 11.36 -13.34 8.76
C ILE A 446 11.04 -14.06 10.06
N SER A 447 10.98 -13.34 11.18
CA SER A 447 10.64 -13.92 12.47
C SER A 447 9.22 -14.51 12.49
N ILE A 448 8.22 -13.80 11.92
CA ILE A 448 6.84 -14.32 11.79
C ILE A 448 6.81 -15.62 11.00
N LEU A 449 7.60 -15.71 9.92
CA LEU A 449 7.58 -16.85 9.00
C LEU A 449 8.37 -18.06 9.52
N PHE A 450 9.51 -17.84 10.18
CA PHE A 450 10.52 -18.88 10.38
C PHE A 450 10.98 -19.08 11.84
N GLU A 451 10.66 -18.15 12.75
CA GLU A 451 11.20 -18.16 14.12
C GLU A 451 10.13 -18.28 15.21
N LEU A 452 8.89 -17.87 14.90
CA LEU A 452 7.74 -17.74 15.81
C LEU A 452 7.92 -16.67 16.88
#